data_AF-W2Z8H1-F1
#
_entry.id   AF-W2Z8H1-F1
#
_cell.length_a   1.000
_cell.length_b   1.000
_cell.length_c   1.000
_cell.angle_alpha   90.00
_cell.angle_beta   90.00
_cell.angle_gamma   90.00
#
_symmetry.space_group_name_H-M   'P 1'
#
loop_
_entity.id
_entity.type
_entity.pdbx_description
1 polymer ?
#
loop_
_entity_poly.entity_id
_entity_poly.type
_entity_poly.pdbx_seq_one_letter_code
_entity_poly.pdbx_strand_id
1 'polypeptide(L)'
;MVFARRLQQLRTLPRELKTNAGSIINLSIARNMSDKNDAEDWSNLSAVLKELRNISRENGLEGDMPDTKLLKELGYGSLVMAIRKKHGGVVEVAAKMGTRKDEQVVDVHKKVSARAKRRQKRQERLNKHDFY
;
A
#
# COMPACT_ATOMS: atom_id res chain seq x y z
N MET A 1 15.38 -27.47 -60.38
CA MET A 1 16.80 -27.76 -60.05
C MET A 1 17.26 -26.67 -59.11
N VAL A 2 17.33 -26.92 -57.78
CA VAL A 2 18.57 -27.25 -57.03
C VAL A 2 19.67 -26.24 -57.39
N PHE A 3 20.13 -25.35 -56.51
CA PHE A 3 21.13 -25.66 -55.48
C PHE A 3 21.13 -24.66 -54.33
N ALA A 4 21.12 -25.21 -53.12
CA ALA A 4 21.56 -24.56 -51.89
C ALA A 4 23.08 -24.36 -51.86
N ARG A 5 23.53 -23.33 -51.12
CA ARG A 5 24.84 -23.13 -50.42
C ARG A 5 24.94 -21.60 -50.20
N ARG A 6 25.41 -21.02 -49.09
CA ARG A 6 26.29 -21.47 -48.01
C ARG A 6 26.38 -20.31 -47.00
N LEU A 7 26.25 -20.65 -45.71
CA LEU A 7 26.82 -20.03 -44.51
C LEU A 7 27.47 -18.64 -44.64
N GLN A 8 26.97 -17.67 -43.87
CA GLN A 8 27.78 -16.81 -43.01
C GLN A 8 26.94 -16.29 -41.85
N GLN A 9 27.14 -16.90 -40.70
CA GLN A 9 26.87 -16.30 -39.39
C GLN A 9 27.82 -15.12 -39.21
N LEU A 10 27.34 -13.97 -38.70
CA LEU A 10 27.84 -13.32 -37.48
C LEU A 10 27.20 -11.94 -37.26
N ARG A 11 26.71 -11.77 -36.02
CA ARG A 11 26.59 -10.52 -35.25
C ARG A 11 25.64 -9.42 -35.78
N THR A 12 24.42 -9.42 -35.26
CA THR A 12 23.93 -8.26 -34.47
C THR A 12 23.07 -8.78 -33.32
N LEU A 13 23.34 -8.30 -32.12
CA LEU A 13 22.69 -8.73 -30.87
C LEU A 13 21.20 -8.34 -30.88
N PRO A 14 20.27 -9.19 -30.41
CA PRO A 14 18.95 -8.73 -30.06
C PRO A 14 19.06 -7.81 -28.83
N ARG A 15 18.47 -6.61 -28.98
CA ARG A 15 18.27 -5.63 -27.92
C ARG A 15 17.30 -6.23 -26.90
N GLU A 16 17.84 -6.79 -25.83
CA GLU A 16 17.09 -7.24 -24.65
C GLU A 16 16.42 -6.03 -23.97
N LEU A 17 15.17 -5.76 -24.32
CA LEU A 17 14.24 -4.99 -23.48
C LEU A 17 12.84 -5.55 -23.70
N LYS A 18 12.56 -6.70 -23.08
CA LYS A 18 11.20 -7.12 -22.79
C LYS A 18 11.11 -7.45 -21.31
N THR A 19 10.70 -6.43 -20.57
CA THR A 19 9.78 -6.50 -19.43
C THR A 19 9.64 -7.90 -18.82
N ASN A 20 10.27 -8.09 -17.67
CA ASN A 20 9.88 -9.13 -16.72
C ASN A 20 8.49 -8.79 -16.16
N ALA A 21 7.46 -8.97 -16.99
CA ALA A 21 6.13 -9.32 -16.55
C ALA A 21 6.28 -10.68 -15.86
N GLY A 22 6.25 -10.69 -14.53
CA GLY A 22 6.43 -11.92 -13.76
C GLY A 22 7.38 -11.83 -12.58
N SER A 23 7.70 -10.64 -12.04
CA SER A 23 8.13 -10.55 -10.65
C SER A 23 6.92 -10.81 -9.74
N ILE A 24 6.45 -12.05 -9.78
CA ILE A 24 5.68 -12.66 -8.72
C ILE A 24 6.69 -12.85 -7.59
N ILE A 25 6.97 -11.80 -6.84
CA ILE A 25 7.44 -11.96 -5.47
C ILE A 25 6.16 -12.13 -4.62
N ASN A 26 5.44 -13.21 -4.90
CA ASN A 26 4.73 -13.91 -3.84
C ASN A 26 5.78 -14.79 -3.16
N LEU A 27 6.64 -14.17 -2.36
CA LEU A 27 7.44 -14.89 -1.39
C LEU A 27 7.33 -14.14 -0.07
N SER A 28 6.55 -14.76 0.82
CA SER A 28 6.87 -14.87 2.24
C SER A 28 7.17 -13.55 2.95
N ILE A 29 6.19 -13.09 3.73
CA ILE A 29 6.26 -13.02 5.20
C ILE A 29 4.95 -12.33 5.60
N ALA A 30 3.83 -13.07 5.55
CA ALA A 30 2.84 -12.89 6.60
C ALA A 30 3.59 -13.26 7.87
N ARG A 31 4.23 -12.27 8.48
CA ARG A 31 4.90 -12.45 9.75
C ARG A 31 3.76 -12.79 10.71
N ASN A 32 3.56 -14.08 10.95
CA ASN A 32 2.97 -14.61 12.16
C ASN A 32 3.81 -14.05 13.33
N MET A 33 3.60 -12.78 13.69
CA MET A 33 4.05 -12.20 14.95
C MET A 33 3.02 -12.57 16.03
N SER A 34 2.69 -13.86 16.10
CA SER A 34 1.95 -14.47 17.20
C SER A 34 2.90 -15.15 18.20
N ASP A 35 4.23 -15.08 18.00
CA ASP A 35 5.24 -15.71 18.86
C ASP A 35 6.22 -14.71 19.48
N LYS A 36 5.71 -13.56 19.93
CA LYS A 36 6.36 -12.79 20.99
C LYS A 36 5.35 -12.58 22.12
N ASN A 37 5.43 -13.46 23.11
CA ASN A 37 4.82 -13.32 24.42
C ASN A 37 5.51 -12.20 25.22
N ASP A 38 5.47 -10.98 24.70
CA ASP A 38 5.68 -9.77 25.47
C ASP A 38 4.39 -8.99 25.28
N ALA A 39 3.67 -8.66 26.34
CA ALA A 39 2.52 -7.76 26.24
C ALA A 39 3.02 -6.45 25.61
N GLU A 40 2.87 -6.33 24.29
CA GLU A 40 3.57 -5.33 23.51
C GLU A 40 3.02 -3.97 23.92
N ASP A 41 3.78 -3.30 24.78
CA ASP A 41 3.32 -2.12 25.47
C ASP A 41 3.40 -0.95 24.48
N TRP A 42 2.37 -0.86 23.64
CA TRP A 42 2.17 0.22 22.68
C TRP A 42 1.93 1.57 23.35
N SER A 43 2.23 1.72 24.65
CA SER A 43 2.30 2.98 25.38
C SER A 43 3.52 3.81 24.96
N ASN A 44 4.59 3.17 24.49
CA ASN A 44 5.81 3.86 24.08
C ASN A 44 5.74 4.31 22.62
N LEU A 45 5.78 5.63 22.39
CA LEU A 45 5.73 6.22 21.05
C LEU A 45 6.93 5.82 20.18
N SER A 46 8.12 5.68 20.78
CA SER A 46 9.34 5.26 20.06
C SER A 46 9.22 3.86 19.45
N ALA A 47 8.60 2.92 20.17
CA ALA A 47 8.34 1.56 19.69
C ALA A 47 7.37 1.58 18.50
N VAL A 48 6.26 2.33 18.62
CA VAL A 48 5.28 2.51 17.54
C VAL A 48 5.94 3.10 16.28
N LEU A 49 6.76 4.14 16.42
CA LEU A 49 7.44 4.78 15.29
C LEU A 49 8.44 3.84 14.61
N LYS A 50 9.16 3.02 15.39
CA LYS A 50 10.10 2.03 14.84
C LYS A 50 9.37 0.98 14.01
N GLU A 51 8.28 0.44 14.54
CA GLU A 51 7.47 -0.54 13.80
C GLU A 51 6.85 0.05 12.54
N LEU A 52 6.30 1.27 12.61
CA LEU A 52 5.77 1.94 11.42
C LEU A 52 6.84 2.17 10.34
N ARG A 53 8.08 2.49 10.73
CA ARG A 53 9.21 2.62 9.79
C ARG A 53 9.61 1.28 9.18
N ASN A 54 9.60 0.20 9.97
CA ASN A 54 9.87 -1.15 9.45
C ASN A 54 8.81 -1.55 8.41
N ILE A 55 7.53 -1.38 8.75
CA ILE A 55 6.41 -1.66 7.85
C ILE A 55 6.50 -0.81 6.58
N SER A 56 6.85 0.48 6.71
CA SER A 56 7.03 1.38 5.58
C SER A 56 8.13 0.88 4.62
N ARG A 57 9.28 0.45 5.16
CA ARG A 57 10.38 -0.12 4.37
C ARG A 57 10.00 -1.43 3.69
N GLU A 58 9.31 -2.31 4.40
CA GLU A 58 8.87 -3.60 3.88
C GLU A 58 7.87 -3.46 2.71
N ASN A 59 7.05 -2.41 2.73
CA ASN A 59 6.08 -2.12 1.68
C ASN A 59 6.58 -1.14 0.61
N GLY A 60 7.87 -0.77 0.63
CA GLY A 60 8.46 0.14 -0.36
C GLY A 60 7.94 1.58 -0.30
N LEU A 61 7.45 2.03 0.87
CA LEU A 61 6.88 3.37 1.07
C LEU A 61 7.95 4.44 1.39
N GLU A 62 9.24 4.15 1.20
CA GLU A 62 10.37 5.09 1.39
C GLU A 62 10.43 5.82 2.75
N GLY A 63 9.77 5.31 3.79
CA GLY A 63 9.69 5.95 5.10
C GLY A 63 8.42 6.78 5.32
N ASP A 64 7.52 6.82 4.35
CA ASP A 64 6.20 7.44 4.50
C ASP A 64 5.32 6.66 5.48
N MET A 65 4.37 7.38 6.07
CA MET A 65 3.37 6.79 6.96
C MET A 65 2.48 5.80 6.18
N PRO A 66 2.46 4.50 6.56
CA PRO A 66 1.60 3.51 5.92
C PRO A 66 0.12 3.84 6.14
N ASP A 67 -0.72 3.53 5.13
CA ASP A 67 -2.16 3.76 5.25
C ASP A 67 -2.78 2.83 6.30
N THR A 68 -3.79 3.34 6.98
CA THR A 68 -4.55 2.59 7.99
C THR A 68 -5.25 1.36 7.42
N LYS A 69 -5.59 1.36 6.12
CA LYS A 69 -6.15 0.19 5.44
C LYS A 69 -5.11 -0.90 5.29
N LEU A 70 -3.93 -0.54 4.77
CA LEU A 70 -2.78 -1.44 4.64
C LEU A 70 -2.42 -2.07 5.99
N LEU A 71 -2.33 -1.27 7.06
CA LEU A 71 -2.05 -1.78 8.40
C LEU A 71 -3.09 -2.80 8.89
N LYS A 72 -4.36 -2.62 8.54
CA LYS A 72 -5.42 -3.58 8.90
C LYS A 72 -5.33 -4.87 8.07
N GLU A 73 -5.04 -4.75 6.78
CA GLU A 73 -4.87 -5.89 5.88
C GLU A 73 -3.66 -6.75 6.28
N LEU A 74 -2.60 -6.13 6.80
CA LEU A 74 -1.42 -6.79 7.33
C LEU A 74 -1.59 -7.34 8.77
N GLY A 75 -2.76 -7.16 9.40
CA GLY A 75 -3.03 -7.69 10.75
C GLY A 75 -2.59 -6.79 11.91
N TYR A 76 -2.04 -5.60 11.66
CA TYR A 76 -1.62 -4.63 12.69
C TYR A 76 -2.80 -3.82 13.29
N GLY A 77 -3.94 -4.47 13.53
CA GLY A 77 -5.14 -3.82 14.08
C GLY A 77 -4.94 -3.25 15.49
N SER A 78 -4.20 -3.96 16.34
CA SER A 78 -3.83 -3.55 17.70
C SER A 78 -2.97 -2.27 17.70
N LEU A 79 -1.97 -2.20 16.80
CA LEU A 79 -1.14 -1.03 16.58
C LEU A 79 -1.97 0.19 16.15
N VAL A 80 -2.90 0.00 15.21
CA VAL A 80 -3.81 1.08 14.78
C VAL A 80 -4.67 1.57 15.94
N MET A 81 -5.15 0.67 16.81
CA MET A 81 -5.91 1.06 17.99
C MET A 81 -5.05 1.81 19.00
N ALA A 82 -3.81 1.39 19.23
CA ALA A 82 -2.89 2.08 20.12
C ALA A 82 -2.57 3.50 19.62
N ILE A 83 -2.30 3.66 18.32
CA ILE A 83 -2.10 4.98 17.70
C ILE A 83 -3.29 5.90 17.97
N ARG A 84 -4.52 5.38 17.79
CA ARG A 84 -5.76 6.16 17.99
C ARG A 84 -6.05 6.51 19.44
N LYS A 85 -5.79 5.60 20.37
CA LYS A 85 -6.17 5.77 21.79
C LYS A 85 -5.07 6.42 22.63
N LYS A 86 -3.80 6.12 22.37
CA LYS A 86 -2.67 6.50 23.23
C LYS A 86 -1.82 7.63 22.65
N HIS A 87 -1.72 7.75 21.33
CA HIS A 87 -0.75 8.64 20.66
C HIS A 87 -1.38 9.79 19.89
N GLY A 88 -2.62 10.17 20.22
CA GLY A 88 -3.32 11.32 19.62
C GLY A 88 -3.79 11.11 18.18
N GLY A 89 -3.69 9.89 17.66
CA GLY A 89 -4.21 9.51 16.36
C GLY A 89 -3.18 9.54 15.22
N VAL A 90 -3.65 9.16 14.04
CA VAL A 90 -2.80 8.90 12.87
C VAL A 90 -2.13 10.18 12.35
N VAL A 91 -2.82 11.32 12.46
CA VAL A 91 -2.30 12.62 12.01
C VAL A 91 -1.11 13.06 12.86
N GLU A 92 -1.19 12.91 14.18
CA GLU A 92 -0.11 13.30 15.08
C GLU A 92 1.12 12.41 14.89
N VAL A 93 0.92 11.11 14.75
CA VAL A 93 2.03 10.17 14.49
C VAL A 93 2.64 10.42 13.09
N ALA A 94 1.84 10.77 12.09
CA ALA A 94 2.35 11.13 10.75
C ALA A 94 3.18 12.41 10.80
N ALA A 95 2.73 13.42 11.56
CA ALA A 95 3.51 14.62 11.81
C ALA A 95 4.86 14.31 12.49
N LYS A 96 4.89 13.38 13.46
CA LYS A 96 6.12 12.91 14.13
C LYS A 96 7.03 12.09 13.20
N MET A 97 6.46 11.40 12.22
CA MET A 97 7.20 10.73 11.15
C MET A 97 7.77 11.70 10.11
N GLY A 98 7.34 12.97 10.11
CA GLY A 98 7.70 13.98 9.12
C GLY A 98 6.82 13.96 7.87
N THR A 99 5.78 13.12 7.83
CA THR A 99 4.83 13.03 6.71
C THR A 99 3.61 13.89 7.00
N ARG A 100 3.67 15.15 6.58
CA ARG A 100 2.49 16.03 6.63
C ARG A 100 1.67 15.82 5.37
N LYS A 101 0.37 15.59 5.53
CA LYS A 101 -0.58 15.64 4.41
C LYS A 101 -0.96 17.09 4.21
N ASP A 102 -0.77 17.61 3.00
CA ASP A 102 -1.20 18.96 2.65
C ASP A 102 -2.71 19.10 2.87
N GLU A 103 -3.12 20.16 3.56
CA GLU A 103 -4.52 20.40 3.94
C GLU A 103 -5.44 20.44 2.71
N GLN A 104 -4.97 21.00 1.61
CA GLN A 104 -5.69 21.05 0.33
C GLN A 104 -6.00 19.64 -0.21
N VAL A 105 -5.08 18.69 -0.05
CA VAL A 105 -5.24 17.30 -0.52
C VAL A 105 -6.33 16.59 0.30
N VAL A 106 -6.39 16.86 1.61
CA VAL A 106 -7.41 16.27 2.51
C VAL A 106 -8.82 16.74 2.11
N ASP A 107 -8.99 18.02 1.83
CA ASP A 107 -10.27 18.60 1.42
C ASP A 107 -10.76 18.06 0.08
N VAL A 108 -9.85 17.94 -0.89
CA VAL A 108 -10.16 17.32 -2.19
C VAL A 108 -10.60 15.87 -1.99
N HIS A 109 -9.89 15.10 -1.17
CA HIS A 109 -10.25 13.70 -0.89
C HIS A 109 -11.65 13.57 -0.25
N LYS A 110 -12.00 14.47 0.68
CA LYS A 110 -13.34 14.52 1.29
C LYS A 110 -14.42 14.78 0.24
N LYS A 111 -14.18 15.72 -0.67
CA LYS A 111 -15.12 16.05 -1.76
C LYS A 111 -15.26 14.89 -2.76
N VAL A 112 -14.16 14.26 -3.14
CA VAL A 112 -14.13 13.13 -4.10
C VAL A 112 -14.84 11.91 -3.52
N SER A 113 -14.55 11.53 -2.27
CA SER A 113 -15.20 10.39 -1.60
C SER A 113 -16.70 10.59 -1.43
N ALA A 114 -17.15 11.80 -1.05
CA ALA A 114 -18.56 12.15 -1.00
C ALA A 114 -19.23 12.03 -2.37
N ARG A 115 -18.57 12.49 -3.44
CA ARG A 115 -19.06 12.35 -4.82
C ARG A 115 -19.17 10.89 -5.25
N ALA A 116 -18.19 10.06 -4.91
CA ALA A 116 -18.20 8.62 -5.22
C ALA A 116 -19.40 7.91 -4.57
N LYS A 117 -19.65 8.15 -3.28
CA LYS A 117 -20.82 7.61 -2.57
C LYS A 117 -22.14 8.03 -3.20
N ARG A 118 -22.28 9.30 -3.60
CA ARG A 118 -23.48 9.79 -4.30
C ARG A 118 -23.68 9.10 -5.66
N ARG A 119 -22.59 8.87 -6.40
CA ARG A 119 -22.64 8.14 -7.68
C ARG A 119 -23.05 6.68 -7.49
N GLN A 120 -22.49 6.00 -6.49
CA GLN A 120 -22.89 4.64 -6.14
C GLN A 120 -24.37 4.58 -5.77
N LYS A 121 -24.84 5.44 -4.87
CA LYS A 121 -26.27 5.50 -4.49
C LYS A 121 -27.17 5.78 -5.69
N ARG A 122 -26.76 6.65 -6.63
CA ARG A 122 -27.49 6.88 -7.88
C ARG A 122 -27.52 5.62 -8.74
N GLN A 123 -26.40 4.93 -8.89
CA GLN A 123 -26.33 3.68 -9.64
C GLN A 123 -27.25 2.61 -9.04
N GLU A 124 -27.26 2.49 -7.71
CA GLU A 124 -28.16 1.59 -6.99
C GLU A 124 -29.63 1.92 -7.26
N ARG A 125 -30.01 3.20 -7.27
CA ARG A 125 -31.38 3.63 -7.63
C ARG A 125 -31.74 3.28 -9.07
N LEU A 126 -30.82 3.55 -10.01
CA LEU A 126 -31.01 3.19 -11.42
C LEU A 126 -31.18 1.68 -11.60
N ASN A 127 -30.33 0.88 -10.94
CA ASN A 127 -30.42 -0.58 -10.97
C ASN A 127 -31.74 -1.10 -10.39
N LYS A 128 -32.33 -0.37 -9.43
CA LYS A 128 -33.64 -0.68 -8.84
C LYS A 128 -34.82 -0.11 -9.66
N HIS A 129 -34.56 0.56 -10.79
CA HIS A 129 -35.54 1.32 -11.56
C HIS A 129 -36.38 2.30 -10.69
N ASP A 130 -35.76 2.83 -9.64
CA ASP A 130 -36.39 3.70 -8.66
C ASP A 130 -36.23 5.17 -9.08
N PHE A 131 -37.04 5.58 -10.06
CA PHE A 131 -36.98 6.88 -10.72
C PHE A 131 -37.81 7.99 -10.05
N TYR A 132 -38.63 7.65 -9.06
CA TYR A 132 -39.49 8.60 -8.33
C TYR A 132 -38.90 8.97 -6.95
#